data_AF-A0A928SX34-F1
#
_entry.id   AF-A0A928SX34-F1
#
_cell.length_a   1.000
_cell.length_b   1.000
_cell.length_c   1.000
_cell.angle_alpha   90.00
_cell.angle_beta   90.00
_cell.angle_gamma   90.00
#
_symmetry.space_group_name_H-M   'P 1'
#
loop_
_entity.id
_entity.type
_entity.pdbx_description
1 polymer ?
#
loop_
_entity_poly.entity_id
_entity_poly.type
_entity_poly.pdbx_seq_one_letter_code
_entity_poly.pdbx_strand_id
1 'polypeptide(L)'
;MKRWWAPVLLGPLLLGCGSKDNISLSASVSNVQLSVTEQTLGTQLSGSFDLNLEVGAEADGAATVELGSFSLAGDQATLVGALQVVPVGVTFPVTVGKGQKKTVAFTLDDSALLPASDKAALCAGPVHVVGAVTHNLNGGETQPLTSKPGVPSGC
;
A
#
# COMPACT_ATOMS: atom_id res chain seq x y z
N MET A 1 -34.74 29.47 -52.49
CA MET A 1 -33.32 29.45 -52.09
C MET A 1 -33.26 29.74 -50.59
N LYS A 2 -32.99 28.73 -49.76
CA LYS A 2 -33.18 28.76 -48.30
C LYS A 2 -31.80 28.81 -47.65
N ARG A 3 -31.42 29.96 -47.08
CA ARG A 3 -30.13 30.17 -46.40
C ARG A 3 -30.29 29.86 -44.92
N TRP A 4 -29.58 28.84 -44.44
CA TRP A 4 -29.48 28.44 -43.03
C TRP A 4 -28.04 28.74 -42.58
N TRP A 5 -27.86 29.70 -41.67
CA TRP A 5 -26.60 30.05 -40.99
C TRP A 5 -26.91 30.01 -39.49
N ALA A 6 -26.05 29.68 -38.52
CA ALA A 6 -24.80 28.94 -38.34
C ALA A 6 -24.71 28.76 -36.79
N PRO A 7 -24.15 27.67 -36.25
CA PRO A 7 -24.13 27.41 -34.81
C PRO A 7 -22.99 28.19 -34.13
N VAL A 8 -23.28 28.77 -32.96
CA VAL A 8 -22.24 29.33 -32.06
C VAL A 8 -21.74 28.18 -31.17
N LEU A 9 -20.54 27.68 -31.48
CA LEU A 9 -19.79 26.74 -30.66
C LEU A 9 -19.09 27.51 -29.53
N LEU A 10 -19.68 27.46 -28.32
CA LEU A 10 -19.01 27.85 -27.09
C LEU A 10 -18.07 26.69 -26.67
N GLY A 11 -16.77 26.88 -26.82
CA GLY A 11 -15.76 25.90 -26.41
C GLY A 11 -15.62 25.84 -24.88
N PRO A 12 -15.55 24.64 -24.27
CA PRO A 12 -15.35 24.49 -22.85
C PRO A 12 -13.89 24.80 -22.48
N LEU A 13 -13.70 25.70 -21.51
CA LEU A 13 -12.44 25.88 -20.79
C LEU A 13 -12.15 24.59 -20.00
N LEU A 14 -11.24 23.75 -20.52
CA LEU A 14 -10.68 22.64 -19.79
C LEU A 14 -9.76 23.20 -18.69
N LEU A 15 -10.33 23.44 -17.51
CA LEU A 15 -9.57 23.57 -16.27
C LEU A 15 -8.91 22.22 -16.00
N GLY A 16 -7.65 22.09 -16.41
CA GLY A 16 -6.82 20.94 -16.12
C GLY A 16 -6.60 20.85 -14.61
N CYS A 17 -7.37 19.99 -13.95
CA CYS A 17 -7.06 19.52 -12.61
C CYS A 17 -5.73 18.77 -12.67
N GLY A 18 -4.63 19.42 -12.28
CA GLY A 18 -3.37 18.72 -12.03
C GLY A 18 -3.60 17.72 -10.90
N SER A 19 -3.46 16.43 -11.18
CA SER A 19 -3.56 15.38 -10.17
C SER A 19 -2.43 15.56 -9.16
N LYS A 20 -2.79 15.51 -7.87
CA LYS A 20 -1.88 15.65 -6.71
C LYS A 20 -0.68 14.68 -6.80
N ASP A 21 -0.87 13.55 -7.47
CA ASP A 21 0.13 12.49 -7.67
C ASP A 21 1.35 12.92 -8.50
N ASN A 22 1.23 13.95 -9.35
CA ASN A 22 2.37 14.39 -10.18
C ASN A 22 3.44 15.15 -9.38
N ILE A 23 3.11 15.66 -8.18
CA ILE A 23 4.03 16.47 -7.36
C ILE A 23 4.41 15.82 -6.01
N SER A 24 3.87 14.64 -5.69
CA SER A 24 4.08 13.97 -4.40
C SER A 24 4.65 12.56 -4.53
N LEU A 25 4.95 11.94 -3.38
CA LEU A 25 5.05 10.49 -3.30
C LEU A 25 3.65 9.89 -3.39
N SER A 26 3.54 8.77 -4.09
CA SER A 26 2.43 7.83 -3.98
C SER A 26 2.99 6.50 -3.51
N ALA A 27 2.26 5.85 -2.60
CA ALA A 27 2.65 4.57 -2.04
C ALA A 27 1.44 3.64 -1.99
N SER A 28 1.64 2.37 -2.32
CA SER A 28 0.56 1.37 -2.32
C SER A 28 1.09 -0.02 -2.02
N VAL A 29 0.23 -0.87 -1.45
CA VAL A 29 0.55 -2.27 -1.16
C VAL A 29 -0.17 -3.18 -2.16
N SER A 30 0.57 -4.14 -2.74
CA SER A 30 0.06 -5.07 -3.74
C SER A 30 0.63 -6.48 -3.57
N ASN A 31 0.17 -7.43 -4.38
CA ASN A 31 0.66 -8.81 -4.41
C ASN A 31 0.68 -9.50 -3.04
N VAL A 32 -0.27 -9.13 -2.18
CA VAL A 32 -0.43 -9.69 -0.83
C VAL A 32 -0.77 -11.17 -0.94
N GLN A 33 0.08 -12.00 -0.33
CA GLN A 33 -0.09 -13.44 -0.23
C GLN A 33 0.11 -13.79 1.23
N LEU A 34 -0.92 -14.37 1.85
CA LEU A 34 -0.90 -14.76 3.27
C LEU A 34 -1.27 -16.23 3.39
N SER A 35 -0.64 -16.92 4.33
CA SER A 35 -0.91 -18.31 4.66
C SER A 35 -1.00 -18.48 6.17
N VAL A 36 -2.03 -19.19 6.60
CA VAL A 36 -2.32 -19.50 7.98
C VAL A 36 -2.13 -21.00 8.15
N THR A 37 -1.15 -21.39 8.96
CA THR A 37 -0.90 -22.80 9.27
C THR A 37 -1.09 -23.02 10.76
N GLU A 38 -1.89 -24.02 11.12
CA GLU A 38 -2.06 -24.43 12.51
C GLU A 38 -0.86 -25.28 12.94
N GLN A 39 -0.28 -24.92 14.08
CA GLN A 39 0.83 -25.62 14.71
C GLN A 39 0.38 -26.13 16.08
N THR A 40 1.09 -27.11 16.64
CA THR A 40 0.76 -27.66 17.97
C THR A 40 0.76 -26.61 19.09
N LEU A 41 1.55 -25.55 18.93
CA LEU A 41 1.73 -24.49 19.94
C LEU A 41 1.00 -23.18 19.61
N GLY A 42 0.29 -23.09 18.48
CA GLY A 42 -0.38 -21.86 18.06
C GLY A 42 -0.66 -21.80 16.56
N THR A 43 -0.91 -20.59 16.08
CA THR A 43 -1.16 -20.32 14.66
C THR A 43 0.06 -19.64 14.06
N GLN A 44 0.62 -20.21 13.00
CA GLN A 44 1.68 -19.57 12.23
C GLN A 44 1.06 -18.77 11.09
N LEU A 45 1.40 -17.49 11.00
CA LEU A 45 1.07 -16.63 9.89
C LEU A 45 2.34 -16.36 9.08
N SER A 46 2.33 -16.73 7.81
CA SER A 46 3.42 -16.45 6.86
C SER A 46 2.89 -15.74 5.63
N GLY A 47 3.78 -15.14 4.85
CA GLY A 47 3.37 -14.47 3.62
C GLY A 47 4.35 -13.44 3.09
N SER A 48 3.89 -12.70 2.09
CA SER A 48 4.65 -11.65 1.43
C SER A 48 3.73 -10.60 0.82
N PHE A 49 4.27 -9.41 0.59
CA PHE A 49 3.60 -8.36 -0.18
C PHE A 49 4.63 -7.41 -0.80
N ASP A 50 4.19 -6.61 -1.77
CA ASP A 50 5.00 -5.58 -2.40
C ASP A 50 4.53 -4.19 -1.99
N LEU A 51 5.47 -3.35 -1.56
CA LEU A 51 5.29 -1.91 -1.41
C LEU A 51 5.75 -1.22 -2.69
N ASN A 52 4.82 -0.60 -3.41
CA ASN A 52 5.13 0.22 -4.58
C ASN A 52 5.21 1.68 -4.16
N LEU A 53 6.34 2.32 -4.47
CA LEU A 53 6.62 3.72 -4.24
C LEU A 53 6.81 4.41 -5.59
N GLU A 54 6.20 5.56 -5.79
CA GLU A 54 6.36 6.36 -7.00
C GLU A 54 6.42 7.84 -6.64
N VAL A 55 7.47 8.52 -7.08
CA VAL A 55 7.59 9.97 -6.92
C VAL A 55 7.17 10.62 -8.23
N GLY A 56 6.21 11.53 -8.15
CA GLY A 56 5.71 12.26 -9.30
C GLY A 56 6.81 12.97 -10.10
N ALA A 57 6.60 13.08 -11.41
CA ALA A 57 7.56 13.68 -12.33
C ALA A 57 7.75 15.19 -12.13
N GLU A 58 6.86 15.85 -11.39
CA GLU A 58 6.91 17.28 -11.07
C GLU A 58 7.28 17.54 -9.60
N ALA A 59 7.67 16.52 -8.83
CA ALA A 59 8.09 16.69 -7.44
C ALA A 59 9.33 17.59 -7.30
N ASP A 60 9.50 18.21 -6.13
CA ASP A 60 10.62 19.12 -5.83
C ASP A 60 11.98 18.41 -5.75
N GLY A 61 11.99 17.08 -5.62
CA GLY A 61 13.21 16.28 -5.54
C GLY A 61 12.95 14.79 -5.35
N ALA A 62 14.00 14.07 -4.94
CA ALA A 62 13.89 12.67 -4.55
C ALA A 62 13.20 12.54 -3.18
N ALA A 63 12.42 11.48 -3.00
CA ALA A 63 11.85 11.12 -1.71
C ALA A 63 12.79 10.15 -0.97
N THR A 64 13.10 10.47 0.28
CA THR A 64 13.63 9.51 1.26
C THR A 64 12.45 8.98 2.05
N VAL A 65 12.23 7.68 1.97
CA VAL A 65 11.08 6.98 2.54
C VAL A 65 11.53 6.12 3.72
N GLU A 66 10.87 6.31 4.85
CA GLU A 66 10.98 5.51 6.07
C GLU A 66 9.73 4.64 6.22
N LEU A 67 9.90 3.44 6.77
CA LEU A 67 8.78 2.56 7.09
C LEU A 67 8.19 2.90 8.44
N GLY A 68 6.87 2.96 8.50
CA GLY A 68 6.12 2.79 9.74
C GLY A 68 5.89 1.31 10.07
N SER A 69 5.01 1.07 11.04
CA SER A 69 4.53 -0.28 11.37
C SER A 69 3.52 -0.79 10.36
N PHE A 70 3.53 -2.10 10.10
CA PHE A 70 2.46 -2.79 9.39
C PHE A 70 1.60 -3.58 10.38
N SER A 71 0.32 -3.73 10.05
CA SER A 71 -0.65 -4.51 10.80
C SER A 71 -1.55 -5.27 9.82
N LEU A 72 -2.24 -6.28 10.33
CA LEU A 72 -3.27 -7.01 9.58
C LEU A 72 -4.63 -6.68 10.15
N ALA A 73 -5.55 -6.26 9.30
CA ALA A 73 -6.92 -5.94 9.68
C ALA A 73 -7.90 -6.80 8.87
N GLY A 74 -9.00 -7.18 9.52
CA GLY A 74 -10.19 -7.70 8.88
C GLY A 74 -11.23 -6.58 8.72
N ASP A 75 -12.43 -6.92 8.27
CA ASP A 75 -13.48 -5.92 8.00
C ASP A 75 -13.92 -5.11 9.23
N GLN A 76 -13.82 -5.69 10.44
CA GLN A 76 -14.38 -5.09 11.66
C GLN A 76 -13.33 -4.72 12.73
N ALA A 77 -12.10 -5.24 12.62
CA ALA A 77 -11.09 -5.07 13.65
C ALA A 77 -9.68 -5.32 13.13
N THR A 78 -8.69 -4.76 13.83
CA THR A 78 -7.29 -5.16 13.71
C THR A 78 -7.13 -6.58 14.25
N LEU A 79 -6.60 -7.49 13.44
CA LEU A 79 -6.36 -8.89 13.78
C LEU A 79 -4.95 -9.07 14.34
N VAL A 80 -3.95 -8.45 13.70
CA VAL A 80 -2.55 -8.48 14.15
C VAL A 80 -2.03 -7.06 14.20
N GLY A 81 -1.79 -6.55 15.40
CA GLY A 81 -1.43 -5.13 15.62
C GLY A 81 -0.03 -4.73 15.13
N ALA A 82 0.91 -5.68 15.10
CA ALA A 82 2.26 -5.46 14.62
C ALA A 82 2.73 -6.68 13.83
N LEU A 83 2.73 -6.55 12.50
CA LEU A 83 3.32 -7.54 11.61
C LEU A 83 4.84 -7.36 11.60
N GLN A 84 5.55 -8.45 11.90
CA GLN A 84 6.99 -8.51 11.69
C GLN A 84 7.22 -8.72 10.20
N VAL A 85 7.74 -7.71 9.52
CA VAL A 85 8.00 -7.73 8.08
C VAL A 85 9.46 -7.40 7.82
N VAL A 86 10.05 -8.12 6.88
CA VAL A 86 11.45 -7.98 6.51
C VAL A 86 11.53 -7.57 5.04
N PRO A 87 12.14 -6.40 4.72
CA PRO A 87 12.34 -6.02 3.33
C PRO A 87 13.38 -6.93 2.66
N VAL A 88 13.10 -7.33 1.42
CA VAL A 88 13.98 -8.20 0.64
C VAL A 88 14.94 -7.35 -0.19
N GLY A 89 16.24 -7.55 0.02
CA GLY A 89 17.30 -6.96 -0.82
C GLY A 89 17.49 -5.45 -0.68
N VAL A 90 16.81 -4.80 0.27
CA VAL A 90 16.97 -3.36 0.57
C VAL A 90 16.93 -3.11 2.08
N THR A 91 17.52 -2.00 2.51
CA THR A 91 17.45 -1.50 3.87
C THR A 91 16.78 -0.13 3.87
N PHE A 92 15.95 0.15 4.88
CA PHE A 92 15.34 1.46 5.04
C PHE A 92 16.23 2.39 5.89
N PRO A 93 16.20 3.71 5.65
CA PRO A 93 15.37 4.41 4.66
C PRO A 93 15.79 4.16 3.20
N VAL A 94 14.83 4.21 2.27
CA VAL A 94 15.08 4.05 0.83
C VAL A 94 14.86 5.37 0.10
N THR A 95 15.71 5.66 -0.89
CA THR A 95 15.52 6.82 -1.78
C THR A 95 14.81 6.41 -3.07
N VAL A 96 13.85 7.22 -3.51
CA VAL A 96 13.15 7.13 -4.80
C VAL A 96 13.34 8.45 -5.54
N GLY A 97 13.92 8.40 -6.74
CA GLY A 97 14.18 9.60 -7.54
C GLY A 97 12.90 10.22 -8.11
N LYS A 98 12.97 11.50 -8.46
CA LYS A 98 11.89 12.22 -9.16
C LYS A 98 11.49 11.49 -10.45
N GLY A 99 10.19 11.29 -10.66
CA GLY A 99 9.65 10.56 -11.80
C GLY A 99 9.96 9.06 -11.81
N GLN A 100 10.50 8.51 -10.72
CA GLN A 100 10.85 7.10 -10.63
C GLN A 100 9.83 6.31 -9.82
N LYS A 101 9.78 5.01 -10.13
CA LYS A 101 9.05 4.00 -9.39
C LYS A 101 10.04 3.03 -8.74
N LYS A 102 9.71 2.56 -7.55
CA LYS A 102 10.47 1.55 -6.82
C LYS A 102 9.51 0.59 -6.15
N THR A 103 9.67 -0.69 -6.41
CA THR A 103 8.94 -1.75 -5.72
C THR A 103 9.87 -2.41 -4.73
N VAL A 104 9.40 -2.55 -3.49
CA VAL A 104 10.11 -3.25 -2.41
C VAL A 104 9.28 -4.45 -1.99
N ALA A 105 9.82 -5.65 -2.18
CA ALA A 105 9.21 -6.87 -1.69
C ALA A 105 9.44 -7.02 -0.19
N PHE A 106 8.43 -7.49 0.52
CA PHE A 106 8.47 -7.83 1.93
C PHE A 106 8.07 -9.28 2.15
N THR A 107 8.74 -9.93 3.08
CA THR A 107 8.32 -11.21 3.65
C THR A 107 7.90 -11.02 5.09
N LEU A 108 6.86 -11.72 5.51
CA LEU A 108 6.51 -11.80 6.92
C LEU A 108 7.54 -12.69 7.62
N ASP A 109 7.99 -12.27 8.80
CA ASP A 109 8.74 -13.12 9.71
C ASP A 109 7.75 -14.06 10.41
N ASP A 110 7.83 -15.34 10.06
CA ASP A 110 6.92 -16.40 10.52
C ASP A 110 7.44 -17.13 11.77
N SER A 111 8.48 -16.60 12.42
CA SER A 111 9.04 -17.16 13.66
C SER A 111 8.12 -16.95 14.87
N ALA A 112 7.27 -15.91 14.83
CA ALA A 112 6.31 -15.64 15.89
C ALA A 112 5.01 -16.42 15.68
N LEU A 113 4.59 -17.16 16.71
CA LEU A 113 3.29 -17.81 16.74
C LEU A 113 2.23 -16.88 17.31
N LEU A 114 1.08 -16.80 16.62
CA LEU A 114 -0.13 -16.19 17.14
C LEU A 114 -0.87 -17.20 18.04
N PRO A 115 -1.69 -16.73 19.00
CA PRO A 115 -2.62 -17.58 19.72
C PRO A 115 -3.43 -18.49 18.79
N ALA A 116 -3.70 -19.74 19.23
CA ALA A 116 -4.50 -20.69 18.46
C ALA A 116 -5.93 -20.16 18.17
N SER A 117 -6.47 -19.31 19.06
CA SER A 117 -7.76 -18.64 18.88
C SER A 117 -7.83 -17.74 17.64
N ASP A 118 -6.68 -17.23 17.18
CA ASP A 118 -6.64 -16.17 16.17
C ASP A 118 -6.83 -16.73 14.76
N LYS A 119 -6.61 -18.04 14.56
CA LYS A 119 -6.88 -18.73 13.29
C LYS A 119 -8.32 -18.50 12.83
N ALA A 120 -9.29 -18.65 13.73
CA ALA A 120 -10.69 -18.48 13.38
C ALA A 120 -10.99 -17.04 12.92
N ALA A 121 -10.36 -16.05 13.54
CA ALA A 121 -10.52 -14.65 13.16
C ALA A 121 -9.84 -14.32 11.83
N LEU A 122 -8.63 -14.85 11.59
CA LEU A 122 -7.90 -14.73 10.33
C LEU A 122 -8.63 -15.42 9.16
N CYS A 123 -9.37 -16.49 9.45
CA CYS A 123 -10.13 -17.26 8.48
C CYS A 123 -11.61 -16.87 8.37
N ALA A 124 -12.06 -15.88 9.14
CA ALA A 124 -13.46 -15.46 9.13
C ALA A 124 -13.87 -14.70 7.85
N GLY A 125 -12.91 -14.17 7.10
CA GLY A 125 -13.18 -13.39 5.90
C GLY A 125 -11.94 -12.77 5.29
N PRO A 126 -12.11 -11.80 4.36
CA PRO A 126 -11.01 -11.07 3.77
C PRO A 126 -10.20 -10.29 4.81
N VAL A 127 -8.90 -10.23 4.61
CA VAL A 127 -7.97 -9.42 5.39
C VAL A 127 -7.22 -8.46 4.48
N HIS A 128 -6.71 -7.38 5.04
CA HIS A 128 -5.89 -6.40 4.33
C HIS A 128 -4.71 -5.97 5.19
N VAL A 129 -3.58 -5.73 4.53
CA VAL A 129 -2.38 -5.18 5.16
C VAL A 129 -2.58 -3.68 5.28
N VAL A 130 -2.45 -3.17 6.50
CA VAL A 130 -2.48 -1.74 6.81
C VAL A 130 -1.08 -1.33 7.25
N GLY A 131 -0.63 -0.15 6.86
CA GLY A 131 0.64 0.37 7.32
C GLY A 131 0.77 1.86 7.06
N ALA A 132 1.98 2.36 7.20
CA ALA A 132 2.30 3.73 6.86
C ALA A 132 3.73 3.84 6.39
N VAL A 133 4.00 4.86 5.57
CA VAL A 133 5.35 5.29 5.23
C VAL A 133 5.48 6.78 5.50
N THR A 134 6.63 7.21 5.98
CA THR A 134 6.94 8.62 6.19
C THR A 134 7.96 9.04 5.14
N HIS A 135 7.82 10.24 4.58
CA HIS A 135 8.76 10.73 3.58
C HIS A 135 9.12 12.21 3.75
N ASN A 136 10.29 12.60 3.29
CA ASN A 136 10.78 13.98 3.41
C ASN A 136 10.10 15.00 2.45
N LEU A 137 9.39 14.55 1.41
CA LEU A 137 8.62 15.46 0.56
C LEU A 137 7.48 16.12 1.34
N ASN A 138 7.06 17.33 0.93
CA ASN A 138 5.95 18.09 1.51
C ASN A 138 6.04 18.32 3.04
N GLY A 139 7.25 18.37 3.60
CA GLY A 139 7.46 18.69 5.01
C GLY A 139 7.43 17.51 5.98
N GLY A 140 7.63 16.28 5.51
CA GLY A 140 7.72 15.11 6.40
C GLY A 140 6.39 14.37 6.61
N GLU A 141 5.59 14.22 5.55
CA GLU A 141 4.24 13.65 5.65
C GLU A 141 4.28 12.12 5.86
N THR A 142 3.35 11.61 6.66
CA THR A 142 3.09 10.18 6.83
C THR A 142 1.91 9.78 5.95
N GLN A 143 2.16 8.92 4.97
CA GLN A 143 1.17 8.38 4.07
C GLN A 143 0.66 7.03 4.59
N PRO A 144 -0.63 6.92 4.96
CA PRO A 144 -1.23 5.63 5.30
C PRO A 144 -1.35 4.75 4.07
N LEU A 145 -1.21 3.44 4.28
CA LEU A 145 -1.27 2.41 3.26
C LEU A 145 -2.31 1.37 3.63
N THR A 146 -3.12 0.98 2.65
CA THR A 146 -4.05 -0.15 2.79
C THR A 146 -3.99 -0.97 1.52
N SER A 147 -3.77 -2.28 1.65
CA SER A 147 -3.82 -3.19 0.50
C SER A 147 -5.26 -3.42 0.04
N LYS A 148 -5.41 -4.00 -1.15
CA LYS A 148 -6.69 -4.65 -1.49
C LYS A 148 -6.98 -5.80 -0.51
N PRO A 149 -8.26 -6.09 -0.21
CA PRO A 149 -8.62 -7.26 0.57
C PRO A 149 -8.20 -8.56 -0.13
N GLY A 150 -7.72 -9.53 0.64
CA GLY A 150 -7.35 -10.85 0.20
C GLY A 150 -7.74 -11.91 1.23
N VAL A 151 -7.97 -13.15 0.80
CA VAL A 151 -8.29 -14.25 1.71
C VAL A 151 -7.00 -15.02 1.99
N PRO A 152 -6.60 -15.21 3.26
CA PRO A 152 -5.45 -16.04 3.57
C PRO A 152 -5.68 -17.49 3.13
N SER A 153 -4.64 -18.14 2.63
CA SER A 153 -4.66 -19.59 2.38
C SER A 153 -4.50 -20.39 3.68
N GLY A 154 -4.93 -21.64 3.71
CA GLY A 154 -4.83 -22.50 4.91
C GLY A 154 -5.97 -22.31 5.92
N CYS A 155 -6.85 -21.37 5.61
CA CYS A 155 -8.28 -21.44 5.87
C CYS A 155 -8.92 -22.42 4.86
#